data_AF-A0A438HM64-F1
#
_entry.id   AF-A0A438HM64-F1
#
_cell.length_a   1.000
_cell.length_b   1.000
_cell.length_c   1.000
_cell.angle_alpha   90.00
_cell.angle_beta   90.00
_cell.angle_gamma   90.00
#
_symmetry.space_group_name_H-M   'P 1'
#
loop_
_entity.id
_entity.type
_entity.pdbx_description
1 polymer ?
#
loop_
_entity_poly.entity_id
_entity_poly.type
_entity_poly.pdbx_seq_one_letter_code
_entity_poly.pdbx_strand_id
1 'polypeptide(L)' 'MKQIVWHVTFWFYGGKGTAQDKIKTLREAGVTVVESPAKMGVAMLEAFKQKGLIPA' A
#
# COMPACT_ATOMS: atom_id res chain seq x y z
N MET A 1 1.10 -16.52 -8.44
CA MET A 1 -0.11 -15.67 -8.40
C MET A 1 -1.06 -16.22 -7.35
N LYS A 2 -1.20 -15.52 -6.22
CA LYS A 2 -2.41 -15.35 -5.38
C LYS A 2 -2.02 -15.14 -3.90
N GLN A 3 -2.49 -14.01 -3.38
CA GLN A 3 -2.79 -13.74 -1.98
C GLN A 3 -1.60 -13.56 -1.03
N ILE A 4 -1.14 -12.30 -0.92
CA ILE A 4 -0.70 -11.83 0.40
C ILE A 4 -1.96 -11.65 1.23
N VAL A 5 -2.15 -12.57 2.18
CA VAL A 5 -3.02 -12.38 3.33
C VAL A 5 -2.35 -11.33 4.21
N TRP A 6 -2.95 -10.13 4.26
CA TRP A 6 -2.83 -9.26 5.42
C TRP A 6 -3.92 -9.71 6.37
N HIS A 7 -3.58 -10.07 7.61
CA HIS A 7 -4.59 -10.27 8.64
C HIS A 7 -5.16 -8.90 9.02
N VAL A 8 -6.06 -8.40 8.19
CA VAL A 8 -6.98 -7.34 8.54
C VAL A 8 -8.28 -8.07 8.75
N THR A 9 -8.84 -8.02 9.95
CA THR A 9 -10.25 -8.32 10.18
C THR A 9 -11.06 -7.31 9.37
N PHE A 10 -11.23 -7.57 8.08
CA PHE A 10 -11.97 -6.74 7.17
C PHE A 10 -13.39 -7.29 7.05
N TRP A 11 -14.27 -6.75 7.89
CA TRP A 11 -15.68 -7.09 7.87
C TRP A 11 -16.37 -6.33 6.73
N PHE A 12 -16.79 -7.04 5.69
CA PHE A 12 -17.63 -6.51 4.62
C PHE A 12 -19.06 -6.33 5.13
N TYR A 13 -19.35 -5.23 5.83
CA TYR A 13 -20.74 -4.81 6.04
C TYR A 13 -21.29 -4.19 4.75
N GLY A 14 -22.12 -4.93 4.01
CA GLY A 14 -23.00 -4.36 2.99
C GLY A 14 -22.35 -3.69 1.78
N GLY A 15 -21.17 -4.16 1.35
CA GLY A 15 -20.54 -3.71 0.10
C GLY A 15 -19.69 -2.45 0.17
N LYS A 16 -19.46 -1.88 1.37
CA LYS A 16 -18.54 -0.74 1.57
C LYS A 16 -17.23 -1.20 2.23
N GLY A 17 -16.10 -0.76 1.68
CA GLY A 17 -14.77 -0.95 2.27
C GLY A 17 -13.88 -1.95 1.55
N THR A 18 -14.20 -2.30 0.31
CA THR A 18 -13.39 -3.22 -0.51
C THR A 18 -11.90 -2.86 -0.48
N ALA A 19 -11.02 -3.83 -0.78
CA ALA A 19 -9.59 -3.56 -0.88
C ALA A 19 -9.30 -2.39 -1.84
N GLN A 20 -10.09 -2.26 -2.91
CA GLN A 20 -10.04 -1.18 -3.88
C GLN A 20 -10.37 0.18 -3.26
N ASP A 21 -11.42 0.27 -2.43
CA ASP A 21 -11.78 1.51 -1.74
C ASP A 21 -10.64 1.97 -0.83
N LYS A 22 -10.02 1.05 -0.09
CA LYS A 22 -8.88 1.35 0.79
C LYS A 22 -7.68 1.82 0.00
N ILE A 23 -7.35 1.16 -1.12
CA ILE A 23 -6.26 1.57 -2.00
C ILE A 23 -6.51 2.97 -2.55
N LYS A 24 -7.75 3.27 -2.96
CA LYS A 24 -8.12 4.60 -3.47
C LYS A 24 -7.93 5.68 -2.40
N THR A 25 -8.48 5.49 -1.20
CA THR A 25 -8.32 6.45 -0.09
C THR A 25 -6.87 6.65 0.30
N LEU A 26 -6.06 5.58 0.35
CA LEU A 26 -4.62 5.70 0.64
C LEU A 26 -3.88 6.50 -0.43
N ARG A 27 -4.17 6.26 -1.72
CA ARG A 27 -3.59 7.05 -2.82
C ARG A 27 -4.03 8.52 -2.76
N GLU A 28 -5.30 8.79 -2.45
CA GLU A 28 -5.83 10.15 -2.27
C GLU A 28 -5.17 10.87 -1.08
N ALA A 29 -4.84 10.15 -0.02
CA ALA A 29 -4.10 10.67 1.13
C ALA A 29 -2.59 10.89 0.86
N GLY A 30 -2.11 10.64 -0.37
CA GLY A 30 -0.71 10.77 -0.75
C GLY A 30 0.19 9.63 -0.26
N VAL A 31 -0.40 8.50 0.13
CA VAL A 31 0.36 7.31 0.53
C VAL A 31 0.79 6.52 -0.71
N THR A 32 2.06 6.13 -0.76
CA THR A 32 2.58 5.22 -1.77
C THR A 32 2.02 3.81 -1.56
N VAL A 33 1.08 3.39 -2.43
CA VAL A 33 0.51 2.05 -2.41
C VAL A 33 1.15 1.19 -3.48
N VAL A 34 1.78 0.07 -3.09
CA VAL A 34 2.35 -0.90 -4.03
C VAL A 34 1.43 -2.08 -4.26
N GLU A 35 1.32 -2.52 -5.51
CA GLU A 35 0.42 -3.60 -5.93
C GLU A 35 0.95 -5.00 -5.64
N SER A 36 2.26 -5.10 -5.40
CA SER A 36 2.93 -6.36 -5.05
C SER A 36 3.81 -6.15 -3.83
N PRO A 37 3.66 -6.99 -2.79
CA PRO A 37 4.49 -6.95 -1.59
C PRO A 37 5.98 -7.14 -1.85
N ALA A 38 6.35 -7.84 -2.93
CA ALA A 38 7.74 -7.96 -3.38
C ALA A 38 8.36 -6.59 -3.76
N LYS A 39 7.53 -5.59 -4.09
CA LYS A 39 7.98 -4.24 -4.47
C LYS A 39 8.03 -3.27 -3.29
N MET A 40 7.61 -3.67 -2.08
CA MET A 40 7.59 -2.78 -0.91
C MET A 40 8.97 -2.22 -0.56
N GLY A 41 10.01 -3.06 -0.58
CA GLY A 41 11.37 -2.63 -0.25
C GLY A 41 11.91 -1.58 -1.24
N VAL A 42 11.68 -1.78 -2.53
CA VAL A 42 12.11 -0.83 -3.58
C VAL A 42 11.37 0.50 -3.45
N ALA A 43 10.04 0.47 -3.26
CA ALA A 43 9.25 1.69 -3.11
C ALA A 43 9.62 2.47 -1.84
N MET A 44 9.95 1.78 -0.74
CA MET A 44 10.44 2.43 0.48
C MET A 44 11.79 3.11 0.23
N LEU A 45 12.72 2.41 -0.44
CA LEU A 45 14.03 2.95 -0.77
C LEU A 45 13.91 4.23 -1.64
N GLU A 46 13.07 4.19 -2.66
CA GLU A 46 12.80 5.35 -3.53
C GLU A 46 12.19 6.51 -2.74
N ALA A 47 11.22 6.24 -1.87
CA ALA A 47 10.61 7.25 -1.02
C ALA A 47 11.63 7.91 -0.08
N PHE A 48 12.60 7.14 0.43
CA PHE A 48 13.65 7.65 1.31
C PHE A 48 14.67 8.50 0.53
N LYS A 49 15.03 8.08 -0.69
CA LYS A 49 15.89 8.87 -1.59
C LYS A 49 15.23 10.20 -1.97
N GLN A 50 13.95 10.19 -2.32
CA GLN A 50 13.19 11.41 -2.65
C GLN A 50 13.12 12.40 -1.48
N LYS A 51 13.10 11.89 -0.25
CA LYS A 51 13.11 12.72 0.97
C LYS A 51 14.51 13.08 1.46
N GLY A 52 15.57 12.67 0.77
CA GLY A 52 16.96 12.94 1.17
C GLY A 52 17.38 12.26 2.47
N LEU A 53 16.69 11.19 2.88
CA LEU A 53 16.90 10.51 4.17
C LEU A 53 18.06 9.49 4.12
N ILE A 54 18.50 9.13 2.91
CA ILE A 54 19.62 8.21 2.67
C ILE A 54 20.46 8.70 1.49
N PRO A 55 21.79 8.56 1.56
CA PRO A 55 22.68 8.89 0.45
C PRO A 55 22.39 8.00 -0.77
N ALA A 56 22.59 8.57 -1.96
CA ALA A 56 22.24 7.97 -3.25
C ALA A 56 22.95 6.63 -3.52
#